data_AF-A0AAD9JYS7-F1
#
_entry.id   AF-A0AAD9JYS7-F1
#
_cell.length_a   1.000
_cell.length_b   1.000
_cell.length_c   1.000
_cell.angle_alpha   90.00
_cell.angle_beta   90.00
_cell.angle_gamma   90.00
#
_symmetry.space_group_name_H-M   'P 1'
#
loop_
_entity.id
_entity.type
_entity.pdbx_description
1 polymer ?
#
loop_
_entity_poly.entity_id
_entity_poly.type
_entity_poly.pdbx_seq_one_letter_code
_entity_poly.pdbx_strand_id
1 'polypeptide(L)'
;MGQPTSYSATVPHISGCLRDTVGMLLQASLAPSSRLHYERAWYKLVGFLHSLDLVPVLPVPIYIMMFFIAHLHNTGLAPASIISYVSAISYFHKINGFQDPAKSFIISRLLIGAQNLRTVSDVRLPYLCLY
;
A
#
# COMPACT_ATOMS: atom_id res chain seq x y z
N MET A 1 -18.04 -56.33 12.61
CA MET A 1 -17.55 -55.63 13.83
C MET A 1 -16.19 -55.04 13.51
N GLY A 2 -15.95 -53.74 13.36
CA GLY A 2 -16.79 -52.55 13.38
C GLY A 2 -16.05 -51.42 12.65
N GLN A 3 -16.75 -50.70 11.81
CA GLN A 3 -16.64 -49.24 11.68
C GLN A 3 -18.03 -48.73 12.10
N PRO A 4 -18.20 -47.56 12.76
CA PRO A 4 -17.72 -46.25 12.29
C PRO A 4 -17.22 -45.37 13.47
N THR A 5 -16.61 -44.19 13.33
CA THR A 5 -17.22 -42.93 12.88
C THR A 5 -16.16 -41.83 12.76
N SER A 6 -16.38 -41.00 11.74
CA SER A 6 -15.84 -39.67 11.48
C SER A 6 -15.81 -38.73 12.70
N TYR A 7 -14.64 -38.18 13.02
CA TYR A 7 -14.52 -36.94 13.80
C TYR A 7 -14.41 -35.72 12.86
N SER A 8 -15.41 -35.52 12.01
CA SER A 8 -15.54 -34.27 11.22
C SER A 8 -16.69 -33.43 11.75
N ALA A 9 -16.43 -32.73 12.85
CA ALA A 9 -17.22 -31.64 13.44
C ALA A 9 -16.36 -31.15 14.62
N THR A 10 -15.86 -29.92 14.78
CA THR A 10 -16.31 -28.58 14.42
C THR A 10 -15.11 -27.66 14.70
N VAL A 11 -14.37 -27.20 13.68
CA VAL A 11 -13.33 -26.16 13.84
C VAL A 11 -13.63 -24.84 13.09
N PRO A 12 -14.85 -24.45 12.69
CA PRO A 12 -15.05 -23.14 12.08
C PRO A 12 -15.05 -22.00 13.11
N HIS A 13 -15.55 -22.22 14.35
CA HIS A 13 -15.77 -21.14 15.32
C HIS A 13 -14.48 -20.62 15.98
N ILE A 14 -13.55 -21.52 16.34
CA ILE A 14 -12.27 -21.16 16.96
C ILE A 14 -11.40 -20.41 15.96
N SER A 15 -11.37 -20.88 14.69
CA SER A 15 -10.63 -20.24 13.62
C SER A 15 -11.16 -18.83 13.28
N GLY A 16 -12.47 -18.58 13.43
CA GLY A 16 -13.05 -17.24 13.31
C GLY A 16 -12.58 -16.29 14.41
N CYS A 17 -12.74 -16.68 15.68
CA CYS A 17 -12.31 -15.85 16.82
C CYS A 17 -10.81 -15.52 16.79
N LEU A 18 -9.96 -16.48 16.43
CA LEU A 18 -8.52 -16.25 16.27
C LEU A 18 -8.22 -15.25 15.13
N ARG A 19 -8.92 -15.37 13.99
CA ARG A 19 -8.77 -14.43 12.87
C ARG A 19 -9.15 -13.01 13.27
N ASP A 20 -10.26 -12.86 14.00
CA ASP A 20 -10.71 -11.55 14.49
C ASP A 20 -9.71 -10.97 15.49
N THR A 21 -9.17 -11.80 16.38
CA THR A 21 -8.14 -11.41 17.33
C THR A 21 -6.86 -10.94 16.63
N VAL A 22 -6.39 -11.67 15.61
CA VAL A 22 -5.26 -11.23 14.77
C VAL A 22 -5.55 -9.87 14.13
N GLY A 23 -6.75 -9.67 13.61
CA GLY A 23 -7.20 -8.40 13.05
C GLY A 23 -7.15 -7.26 14.08
N MET A 24 -7.66 -7.48 15.28
CA MET A 24 -7.63 -6.49 16.37
C MET A 24 -6.20 -6.16 16.80
N LEU A 25 -5.32 -7.16 16.94
CA LEU A 25 -3.92 -6.95 17.30
C LEU A 25 -3.17 -6.15 16.21
N LEU A 26 -3.40 -6.47 14.94
CA LEU A 26 -2.82 -5.72 13.83
C LEU A 26 -3.29 -4.27 13.81
N GLN A 27 -4.59 -4.03 14.02
CA GLN A 27 -5.14 -2.68 14.09
C GLN A 27 -4.61 -1.89 15.29
N ALA A 28 -4.50 -2.53 16.47
CA ALA A 28 -3.99 -1.91 17.69
C ALA A 28 -2.49 -1.57 17.59
N SER A 29 -1.74 -2.25 16.73
CA SER A 29 -0.31 -1.95 16.51
C SER A 29 -0.06 -0.65 15.73
N LEU A 30 -1.09 -0.07 15.11
CA LEU A 30 -0.99 1.20 14.39
C LEU A 30 -1.53 2.37 15.23
N ALA A 31 -0.87 3.52 15.12
CA ALA A 31 -1.48 4.77 15.54
C ALA A 31 -2.74 5.05 14.69
N PRO A 32 -3.80 5.67 15.26
CA PRO A 32 -5.02 5.98 14.52
C PRO A 32 -4.77 6.80 13.23
N SER A 33 -3.83 7.74 13.28
CA SER A 33 -3.41 8.54 12.12
C SER A 33 -2.76 7.70 11.02
N SER A 34 -1.90 6.73 11.38
CA SER A 34 -1.29 5.79 10.45
C SER A 34 -2.34 4.88 9.80
N ARG A 35 -3.32 4.42 10.57
CA ARG A 35 -4.43 3.59 10.05
C ARG A 35 -5.21 4.34 8.98
N LEU A 36 -5.66 5.56 9.28
CA LEU A 36 -6.39 6.40 8.33
C LEU A 36 -5.54 6.72 7.09
N HIS A 37 -4.25 6.97 7.27
CA HIS A 37 -3.33 7.18 6.15
C HIS A 37 -3.23 5.93 5.25
N TYR A 38 -3.12 4.74 5.84
CA TYR A 38 -3.03 3.50 5.08
C TYR A 38 -4.32 3.18 4.33
N GLU A 39 -5.48 3.33 4.98
CA GLU A 39 -6.79 3.20 4.33
C GLU A 39 -6.92 4.18 3.15
N ARG A 40 -6.56 5.46 3.34
CA ARG A 40 -6.56 6.47 2.27
C ARG A 40 -5.64 6.08 1.11
N ALA A 41 -4.46 5.55 1.41
CA ALA A 41 -3.53 5.08 0.39
C ALA A 41 -4.11 3.93 -0.43
N TRP A 42 -4.79 3.00 0.23
CA TRP A 42 -5.50 1.91 -0.44
C TRP A 42 -6.62 2.44 -1.34
N TYR A 43 -7.49 3.32 -0.84
CA TYR A 43 -8.55 3.92 -1.66
C TYR A 43 -8.01 4.71 -2.85
N LYS A 44 -6.88 5.40 -2.69
CA LYS A 44 -6.23 6.11 -3.78
C LYS A 44 -5.74 5.15 -4.87
N LEU A 45 -5.18 3.99 -4.48
CA LEU A 45 -4.79 2.93 -5.41
C LEU A 45 -6.02 2.32 -6.11
N VAL A 46 -7.09 2.02 -5.37
CA VAL A 46 -8.33 1.48 -5.93
C VAL A 46 -8.93 2.45 -6.96
N GLY A 47 -9.00 3.74 -6.64
CA GLY A 47 -9.47 4.76 -7.57
C GLY A 47 -8.62 4.87 -8.84
N PHE A 48 -7.30 4.74 -8.70
CA PHE A 48 -6.39 4.66 -9.85
C PHE A 48 -6.64 3.39 -10.69
N LEU A 49 -6.81 2.22 -10.08
CA LEU A 49 -7.10 0.98 -10.80
C LEU A 49 -8.43 1.04 -11.53
N HIS A 50 -9.46 1.59 -10.90
CA HIS A 50 -10.75 1.80 -11.55
C HIS A 50 -10.64 2.76 -12.75
N SER A 51 -9.77 3.77 -12.70
CA SER A 51 -9.52 4.65 -13.85
C SER A 51 -8.85 3.95 -15.04
N LEU A 52 -8.33 2.74 -14.83
CA LEU A 52 -7.74 1.88 -15.85
C LEU A 52 -8.63 0.66 -16.19
N ASP A 53 -9.86 0.63 -15.71
CA ASP A 53 -10.78 -0.52 -15.82
C ASP A 53 -10.20 -1.82 -15.22
N LEU A 54 -9.37 -1.69 -14.18
CA LEU A 54 -8.75 -2.80 -13.47
C LEU A 54 -9.39 -3.03 -12.10
N VAL A 55 -9.43 -4.30 -11.68
CA VAL A 55 -9.91 -4.70 -10.36
C VAL A 55 -8.76 -4.65 -9.35
N PRO A 56 -8.98 -4.11 -8.13
CA PRO A 56 -7.98 -4.17 -7.07
C PRO A 56 -7.69 -5.62 -6.66
N VAL A 57 -6.41 -5.98 -6.68
CA VAL A 57 -5.91 -7.30 -6.30
C VAL A 57 -4.74 -7.16 -5.32
N LEU A 58 -4.63 -8.14 -4.42
CA LEU A 58 -3.47 -8.31 -3.55
C LEU A 58 -2.90 -9.73 -3.78
N PRO A 59 -1.58 -9.88 -4.04
CA PRO A 59 -0.55 -8.84 -4.10
C PRO A 59 -0.70 -7.91 -5.31
N VAL A 60 -0.32 -6.64 -5.12
CA VAL A 60 -0.32 -5.63 -6.19
C VAL A 60 0.88 -5.91 -7.11
N PRO A 61 0.68 -6.11 -8.42
CA PRO A 61 1.78 -6.36 -9.33
C PRO A 61 2.77 -5.19 -9.39
N ILE A 62 4.04 -5.51 -9.63
CA ILE A 62 5.10 -4.48 -9.62
C ILE A 62 4.87 -3.39 -10.68
N TYR A 63 4.36 -3.75 -11.86
CA TYR A 63 4.07 -2.79 -12.92
C TYR A 63 2.93 -1.84 -12.54
N ILE A 64 1.93 -2.31 -11.79
CA ILE A 64 0.87 -1.46 -11.23
C ILE A 64 1.47 -0.46 -10.24
N MET A 65 2.38 -0.89 -9.38
CA MET A 65 3.09 0.01 -8.46
C MET A 65 3.89 1.08 -9.22
N MET A 66 4.55 0.71 -10.32
CA MET A 66 5.27 1.66 -11.18
C MET A 66 4.33 2.71 -11.79
N PHE A 67 3.22 2.26 -12.39
CA PHE A 67 2.24 3.16 -12.99
C PHE A 67 1.54 4.04 -11.95
N PHE A 68 1.27 3.50 -10.76
CA PHE A 68 0.69 4.27 -9.67
C PHE A 68 1.64 5.38 -9.20
N ILE A 69 2.93 5.10 -9.04
CA ILE A 69 3.95 6.12 -8.70
C ILE A 69 4.00 7.22 -9.77
N ALA A 70 4.01 6.82 -11.05
CA ALA A 70 4.00 7.77 -12.16
C ALA A 70 2.73 8.64 -12.15
N HIS A 71 1.57 8.04 -11.91
CA HIS A 71 0.30 8.76 -11.77
C HIS A 71 0.34 9.76 -10.62
N LEU A 72 0.79 9.37 -9.42
CA LEU A 72 0.89 10.27 -8.28
C LEU A 72 1.82 11.46 -8.57
N HIS A 73 2.98 11.19 -9.19
CA HIS A 73 3.89 12.25 -9.62
C HIS A 73 3.22 13.21 -10.62
N ASN A 74 2.50 12.69 -11.61
CA ASN A 74 1.80 13.51 -12.62
C ASN A 74 0.67 14.36 -12.01
N THR A 75 0.05 13.91 -10.92
CA THR A 75 -0.93 14.71 -10.16
C THR A 75 -0.30 15.80 -9.28
N GLY A 76 1.02 15.96 -9.29
CA GLY A 76 1.74 17.00 -8.55
C GLY A 76 2.02 16.67 -7.07
N LEU A 77 1.82 15.42 -6.65
CA LEU A 77 2.10 15.04 -5.26
C LEU A 77 3.58 15.22 -4.90
N ALA A 78 3.83 15.62 -3.65
CA ALA A 78 5.19 15.70 -3.13
C ALA A 78 5.84 14.31 -3.06
N PRO A 79 7.14 14.16 -3.38
CA PRO A 79 7.86 12.90 -3.32
C PRO A 79 7.75 12.22 -1.95
N ALA A 80 7.80 12.99 -0.86
CA ALA A 80 7.57 12.48 0.49
C ALA A 80 6.18 11.85 0.66
N SER A 81 5.15 12.47 0.08
CA SER A 81 3.80 11.89 0.04
C SER A 81 3.79 10.61 -0.77
N ILE A 82 4.39 10.57 -1.97
CA ILE A 82 4.46 9.38 -2.82
C ILE A 82 5.13 8.21 -2.07
N ILE A 83 6.26 8.45 -1.41
CA ILE A 83 6.96 7.45 -0.57
C ILE A 83 6.03 6.95 0.54
N SER A 84 5.28 7.85 1.17
CA SER A 84 4.32 7.50 2.21
C SER A 84 3.15 6.64 1.70
N TYR A 85 2.64 6.92 0.49
CA TYR A 85 1.65 6.07 -0.18
C TYR A 85 2.20 4.68 -0.52
N VAL A 86 3.42 4.60 -1.06
CA VAL A 86 4.08 3.33 -1.38
C VAL A 86 4.32 2.49 -0.11
N SER A 87 4.73 3.14 0.99
CA SER A 87 4.94 2.49 2.28
C SER A 87 3.65 1.94 2.88
N ALA A 88 2.53 2.66 2.70
CA ALA A 88 1.22 2.17 3.09
C ALA A 88 0.77 0.93 2.29
N ILE A 89 0.99 0.92 0.97
CA ILE A 89 0.66 -0.25 0.13
C ILE A 89 1.55 -1.45 0.51
N SER A 90 2.82 -1.19 0.80
CA SER A 90 3.76 -2.19 1.34
C SER A 90 3.29 -2.80 2.66
N TYR A 91 2.68 -2.00 3.55
CA TYR A 91 2.09 -2.52 4.78
C TYR A 91 1.00 -3.56 4.51
N PHE A 92 0.07 -3.31 3.57
CA PHE A 92 -0.95 -4.29 3.20
C PHE A 92 -0.36 -5.60 2.66
N HIS A 93 0.78 -5.55 1.96
CA HIS A 93 1.49 -6.77 1.55
C HIS A 93 2.03 -7.53 2.76
N LYS A 94 2.73 -6.83 3.66
CA LYS A 94 3.39 -7.41 4.83
C LYS A 94 2.41 -8.12 5.76
N ILE A 95 1.28 -7.47 6.09
CA ILE A 95 0.29 -8.08 7.00
C ILE A 95 -0.40 -9.30 6.41
N ASN A 96 -0.39 -9.46 5.09
CA ASN A 96 -0.92 -10.63 4.39
C ASN A 96 0.18 -11.64 4.02
N GLY A 97 1.43 -11.44 4.48
CA GLY A 97 2.54 -12.35 4.22
C GLY A 97 3.11 -12.30 2.80
N PHE A 98 2.79 -11.27 2.02
CA PHE A 98 3.31 -11.09 0.67
C PHE A 98 4.65 -10.35 0.65
N GLN A 99 5.39 -10.51 -0.45
CA GLN A 99 6.62 -9.78 -0.69
C GLN A 99 6.35 -8.26 -0.76
N ASP A 100 7.25 -7.49 -0.16
CA ASP A 100 7.16 -6.03 -0.11
C ASP A 100 7.50 -5.39 -1.48
N PRO A 101 6.54 -4.77 -2.19
CA PRO A 101 6.81 -4.14 -3.48
C PRO A 101 7.74 -2.93 -3.36
N ALA A 102 7.75 -2.23 -2.22
CA ALA A 102 8.58 -1.04 -2.01
C ALA A 102 10.08 -1.36 -1.98
N LYS A 103 10.45 -2.61 -1.66
CA LYS A 103 11.84 -3.10 -1.65
C LYS A 103 12.37 -3.46 -3.02
N SER A 104 11.52 -3.46 -4.05
CA SER A 104 11.97 -3.73 -5.41
C SER A 104 12.89 -2.62 -5.90
N PHE A 105 14.00 -2.99 -6.53
CA PHE A 105 14.99 -2.06 -7.06
C PHE A 105 14.36 -0.98 -7.96
N ILE A 106 13.44 -1.38 -8.84
CA ILE A 106 12.78 -0.44 -9.77
C ILE A 106 11.92 0.59 -9.05
N ILE A 107 11.23 0.21 -7.97
CA ILE A 107 10.42 1.11 -7.16
C ILE A 107 11.31 2.11 -6.43
N SER A 108 12.43 1.66 -5.86
CA SER A 108 13.42 2.57 -5.27
C SER A 108 13.96 3.57 -6.29
N ARG A 109 14.26 3.15 -7.52
CA ARG A 109 14.73 4.04 -8.60
C ARG A 109 13.68 5.06 -9.02
N LEU A 110 12.40 4.67 -9.11
CA LEU A 110 11.30 5.58 -9.43
C LEU A 110 11.09 6.64 -8.35
N LEU A 111 11.17 6.26 -7.07
CA LEU A 111 11.05 7.21 -5.95
C LEU A 111 12.21 8.21 -5.92
N ILE A 112 13.44 7.80 -6.27
CA ILE A 112 14.58 8.70 -6.45
C ILE A 112 14.33 9.64 -7.63
N GLY A 113 13.82 9.13 -8.76
CA GLY A 113 13.46 9.93 -9.93
C GLY A 113 12.44 11.02 -9.61
N ALA A 114 11.37 10.68 -8.88
CA ALA A 114 10.35 11.63 -8.45
C ALA A 114 10.92 12.75 -7.56
N GLN A 115 11.88 12.44 -6.68
CA GLN A 115 12.56 13.44 -5.87
C GLN A 115 13.39 14.40 -6.74
N ASN A 116 14.22 13.85 -7.63
CA ASN A 116 15.12 14.65 -8.47
C ASN A 116 14.37 15.61 -9.40
N LEU A 117 13.28 15.14 -10.02
CA LEU A 117 12.47 15.96 -10.93
C LEU A 117 11.80 17.16 -10.22
N ARG A 118 11.40 16.98 -8.95
CA ARG A 118 10.84 18.07 -8.16
C ARG A 118 11.90 19.07 -7.73
N THR A 119 13.06 18.62 -7.25
CA THR A 119 14.18 19.51 -6.90
C THR A 119 14.58 20.39 -8.09
N VAL A 120 14.65 19.82 -9.30
CA VAL A 120 14.95 20.57 -10.53
C VAL A 120 13.86 21.61 -10.84
N SER A 121 12.60 21.31 -10.53
CA SER A 121 11.48 22.25 -10.74
C SER A 121 11.52 23.40 -9.72
N ASP A 122 11.80 23.12 -8.45
CA ASP A 122 11.88 24.14 -7.39
C ASP A 122 13.11 25.07 -7.55
N VAL A 123 14.25 24.55 -8.05
CA VAL A 123 15.46 25.36 -8.32
C VAL A 123 15.28 26.34 -9.50
N ARG A 124 14.23 26.16 -10.33
CA ARG A 124 13.91 27.08 -11.45
C ARG A 124 13.06 28.28 -11.06
N LEU A 125 12.70 28.44 -9.78
CA LEU A 125 12.17 29.69 -9.26
C LEU A 125 13.36 30.54 -8.75
N PRO A 126 13.91 31.44 -9.58
CA PRO A 126 14.85 32.42 -9.07
C PRO A 126 14.06 33.31 -8.10
N TYR A 127 14.63 33.46 -6.92
CA TYR A 127 14.44 34.53 -5.94
C TYR A 127 13.89 35.81 -6.60
N LEU A 128 12.56 35.96 -6.72
CA LEU A 128 11.99 37.25 -7.09
C LEU A 128 11.79 38.02 -5.79
N CYS A 129 12.78 38.87 -5.52
CA CYS A 129 12.78 39.89 -4.49
C CYS A 129 11.41 40.60 -4.44
N LEU A 130 10.75 40.54 -3.27
CA LEU A 130 9.76 41.55 -2.91
C LEU A 130 10.50 42.65 -2.16
N TYR A 131 10.79 43.73 -2.87
CA TYR A 131 10.94 45.09 -2.35
C TYR A 131 9.71 45.88 -2.79
#